data_AF-A0A413JTF2-F1
#
_entry.id   AF-A0A413JTF2-F1
#
_cell.length_a   1.000
_cell.length_b   1.000
_cell.length_c   1.000
_cell.angle_alpha   90.00
_cell.angle_beta   90.00
_cell.angle_gamma   90.00
#
_symmetry.space_group_name_H-M   'P 1'
#
loop_
_entity.id
_entity.type
_entity.pdbx_description
1 polymer ?
#
loop_
_entity_poly.entity_id
_entity_poly.type
_entity_poly.pdbx_seq_one_letter_code
_entity_poly.pdbx_strand_id
1 'polypeptide(L)' 'MNENGISTCTIPGTEKYAPFHPVHRPESVYFQYDYRHIGGELFSCVASTLEECKNKRNLWLQTIK' A
#
# COMPACT_ATOMS: atom_id res chain seq x y z
N MET A 1 2.12 8.77 -1.35
CA MET A 1 3.42 8.83 -2.03
C MET A 1 3.73 10.25 -2.46
N ASN A 2 5.01 10.60 -2.59
CA ASN A 2 5.44 11.80 -3.30
C ASN A 2 5.71 11.47 -4.79
N GLU A 3 6.14 12.48 -5.56
CA GLU A 3 6.47 12.34 -6.99
C GLU A 3 7.57 11.31 -7.30
N ASN A 4 8.41 10.98 -6.32
CA ASN A 4 9.50 10.00 -6.45
C ASN A 4 9.08 8.57 -6.07
N GLY A 5 7.80 8.32 -5.82
CA GLY A 5 7.32 6.99 -5.39
C GLY A 5 7.64 6.65 -3.94
N ILE A 6 8.05 7.63 -3.13
CA ILE A 6 8.38 7.41 -1.71
C ILE A 6 7.10 7.52 -0.90
N SER A 7 6.87 6.55 -0.01
CA SER A 7 5.74 6.60 0.91
C SER A 7 5.80 7.84 1.79
N THR A 8 4.70 8.60 1.81
CA THR A 8 4.50 9.73 2.73
C THR A 8 3.60 9.35 3.90
N CYS A 9 3.40 8.04 4.12
CA CYS A 9 2.63 7.52 5.25
C CYS A 9 3.49 7.62 6.52
N THR A 10 3.40 8.77 7.20
CA THR A 10 4.20 9.09 8.40
C THR A 10 3.42 8.97 9.70
N ILE A 11 2.08 9.02 9.64
CA ILE A 11 1.22 8.95 10.82
C ILE A 11 0.94 7.47 11.14
N PRO A 12 1.29 6.97 12.33
CA PRO A 12 0.99 5.60 12.73
C PRO A 12 -0.51 5.28 12.70
N GLY A 13 -0.85 4.06 12.30
CA GLY A 13 -2.24 3.59 12.15
C GLY A 13 -2.95 4.06 10.87
N THR A 14 -2.28 4.83 10.01
CA THR A 14 -2.90 5.35 8.77
C THR A 14 -2.53 4.53 7.54
N GLU A 15 -3.43 4.54 6.56
CA GLU A 15 -3.21 3.99 5.21
C GLU A 15 -3.21 5.11 4.16
N LYS A 16 -2.38 4.96 3.13
CA LYS A 16 -2.35 5.81 1.94
C LYS A 16 -2.28 4.94 0.70
N TYR A 17 -2.90 5.38 -0.38
CA TYR A 17 -2.85 4.67 -1.65
C TYR A 17 -2.84 5.63 -2.83
N ALA A 18 -2.29 5.19 -3.95
CA ALA A 18 -2.32 5.89 -5.22
C ALA A 18 -2.61 4.89 -6.36
N PRO A 19 -3.59 5.17 -7.23
CA PRO A 19 -3.81 4.37 -8.42
C PRO A 19 -2.73 4.67 -9.47
N PHE A 20 -2.37 3.67 -10.27
CA PHE A 20 -1.50 3.83 -11.42
C PHE A 20 -1.85 2.82 -12.51
N HIS A 21 -1.43 3.12 -13.74
CA HIS A 21 -1.55 2.23 -14.88
C HIS A 21 -0.14 1.71 -15.25
N PRO A 22 0.12 0.40 -15.18
CA PRO A 22 1.42 -0.15 -15.52
C PRO A 22 1.66 -0.04 -17.03
N VAL A 23 2.89 0.29 -17.42
CA VAL A 23 3.28 0.50 -18.82
C VAL A 23 2.97 -0.70 -19.71
N HIS A 24 3.10 -1.92 -19.19
CA HIS A 24 2.84 -3.16 -19.93
C HIS A 24 1.36 -3.57 -19.99
N ARG A 25 0.47 -2.93 -19.21
CA ARG A 25 -1.00 -3.15 -19.21
C ARG A 25 -1.73 -1.83 -18.92
N PRO A 26 -1.75 -0.88 -19.87
CA PRO A 26 -2.27 0.47 -19.63
C PRO A 26 -3.78 0.50 -19.33
N GLU A 27 -4.54 -0.49 -19.81
CA GLU A 27 -5.98 -0.63 -19.53
C GLU A 27 -6.28 -1.13 -18.11
N SER A 28 -5.27 -1.59 -17.38
CA SER A 28 -5.43 -2.09 -16.01
C SER A 28 -5.07 -1.02 -14.99
N VAL A 29 -5.88 -0.89 -13.94
CA VAL A 29 -5.57 -0.06 -12.78
C VAL A 29 -4.99 -0.92 -11.68
N TYR A 30 -3.89 -0.47 -11.10
CA TYR A 30 -3.29 -1.03 -9.90
C TYR A 30 -3.17 0.04 -8.83
N PHE A 31 -3.09 -0.38 -7.58
CA PHE A 31 -2.94 0.49 -6.42
C PHE A 31 -1.60 0.22 -5.77
N GLN A 32 -0.77 1.26 -5.66
CA GLN A 32 0.31 1.25 -4.67
C GLN A 32 -0.29 1.64 -3.33
N TYR A 33 -0.16 0.75 -2.35
CA TYR A 33 -0.78 0.87 -1.03
C TYR A 33 0.30 0.84 0.04
N ASP A 34 0.23 1.79 0.98
CA ASP A 34 1.12 1.91 2.11
C ASP A 34 0.31 1.99 3.41
N TYR A 35 0.73 1.25 4.43
CA TYR A 35 0.15 1.28 5.77
C TYR A 35 1.25 1.41 6.81
N ARG A 36 1.17 2.44 7.64
CA ARG A 36 2.09 2.63 8.76
C ARG A 36 1.50 1.97 10.00
N HIS A 37 2.12 0.90 10.47
CA HIS A 37 1.71 0.24 11.70
C HIS A 37 2.01 1.12 12.93
N ILE A 38 1.34 0.84 14.05
CA ILE A 38 1.48 1.60 15.30
C ILE A 38 2.92 1.54 15.82
N GLY A 39 3.59 0.39 15.66
CA GLY A 39 5.02 0.20 15.96
C GLY A 39 6.00 0.91 15.02
N GLY A 40 5.52 1.68 14.03
CA GLY A 40 6.36 2.44 13.09
C GLY A 40 6.78 1.65 11.84
N GLU A 41 6.58 0.33 11.81
CA GLU A 41 6.83 -0.49 10.63
C GLU A 41 5.93 -0.07 9.46
N LEU A 42 6.50 -0.08 8.25
CA LEU A 42 5.78 0.23 7.01
C LEU A 42 5.47 -1.07 6.27
N PHE A 43 4.20 -1.26 5.97
CA PHE A 43 3.76 -2.25 5.00
C PHE A 43 3.46 -1.57 3.67
N SER A 44 4.00 -2.08 2.58
CA SER A 44 3.74 -1.59 1.22
C SER A 44 3.42 -2.76 0.29
N CYS A 45 2.43 -2.60 -0.58
CA CYS A 45 2.11 -3.60 -1.60
C CYS A 45 1.48 -2.98 -2.86
N VAL A 46 1.40 -3.79 -3.91
CA VAL A 46 0.63 -3.49 -5.12
C VAL A 46 -0.42 -4.56 -5.35
N ALA A 47 -1.63 -4.15 -5.72
CA ALA A 47 -2.70 -5.05 -6.14
C ALA A 47 -3.66 -4.36 -7.13
N SER A 48 -4.51 -5.15 -7.79
CA SER A 48 -5.52 -4.63 -8.75
C SER A 48 -6.70 -3.95 -8.03
N THR A 49 -6.91 -4.24 -6.75
CA THR A 49 -7.96 -3.63 -5.92
C THR A 49 -7.46 -3.20 -4.55
N LEU A 50 -8.13 -2.22 -3.94
CA LEU A 50 -7.86 -1.83 -2.55
C LEU A 50 -8.23 -2.93 -1.55
N GLU A 51 -9.23 -3.75 -1.87
CA GLU A 51 -9.62 -4.87 -1.02
C GLU A 51 -8.52 -5.92 -0.92
N GLU A 52 -7.89 -6.28 -2.05
CA GLU A 52 -6.72 -7.16 -2.04
C GLU A 52 -5.57 -6.56 -1.23
N CYS A 53 -5.31 -5.25 -1.36
CA CYS A 53 -4.29 -4.57 -0.54
C CYS A 53 -4.61 -4.69 0.95
N LYS A 54 -5.86 -4.45 1.35
CA LYS A 54 -6.32 -4.55 2.76
C LYS A 54 -6.22 -5.98 3.28
N ASN A 55 -6.53 -6.98 2.45
CA ASN A 55 -6.38 -8.39 2.80
C ASN A 55 -4.90 -8.75 3.04
N LYS A 56 -3.99 -8.31 2.15
CA LYS A 56 -2.54 -8.49 2.34
C LYS A 56 -2.04 -7.80 3.60
N ARG A 57 -2.52 -6.58 3.90
CA ARG A 57 -2.22 -5.88 5.16
C ARG A 57 -2.68 -6.70 6.37
N ASN A 58 -3.90 -7.22 6.35
CA ASN A 58 -4.43 -8.01 7.46
C ASN A 58 -3.62 -9.29 7.69
N LEU A 59 -3.19 -9.96 6.62
CA LEU A 59 -2.27 -11.10 6.70
C LEU A 59 -0.91 -10.69 7.27
N TRP A 60 -0.36 -9.57 6.81
CA TRP A 60 0.89 -9.04 7.34
C TRP A 60 0.78 -8.70 8.84
N LEU A 61 -0.32 -8.08 9.27
CA LEU A 61 -0.58 -7.77 10.68
C LEU A 61 -0.58 -9.02 11.57
N GLN A 62 -0.96 -10.20 11.04
CA GLN A 62 -0.87 -11.47 11.78
C GLN A 62 0.58 -11.97 11.96
N THR A 63 1.52 -11.43 11.19
CA THR A 63 2.95 -11.78 11.29
C THR A 63 3.72 -10.90 12.28
N ILE A 64 3.17 -9.73 12.61
CA ILE A 64 3.74 -8.81 13.60
C ILE A 64 3.37 -9.33 14.99
N LYS A 65 4.37 -9.47 15.86
CA LYS A 65 4.22 -9.98 17.23
C LYS A 65 3.87 -8.87 18.21
#